data_AF-A0ABD0QQT8-F1
#
_entry.id   AF-A0ABD0QQT8-F1
#
_cell.length_a   1.000
_cell.length_b   1.000
_cell.length_c   1.000
_cell.angle_alpha   90.00
_cell.angle_beta   90.00
_cell.angle_gamma   90.00
#
_symmetry.space_group_name_H-M   'P 1'
#
loop_
_entity.id
_entity.type
_entity.pdbx_description
1 polymer ?
#
loop_
_entity_poly.entity_id
_entity_poly.type
_entity_poly.pdbx_seq_one_letter_code
_entity_poly.pdbx_strand_id
1 'polypeptide(L)' 'MFSLRVFFCFLAVSVHVASGMYDPDEVLDLPGMSFKPNYRQWSGYLKASSGKFLHY' A
#
# COMPACT_ATOMS: atom_id res chain seq x y z
N MET A 1 22.10 -27.40 -14.46
CA MET A 1 20.65 -27.47 -14.10
C MET A 1 20.34 -26.98 -12.68
N PHE A 2 21.25 -27.07 -11.69
CA PHE A 2 21.04 -26.54 -10.33
C PHE A 2 20.96 -25.00 -10.25
N SER A 3 21.83 -24.30 -10.98
CA SER A 3 21.92 -22.83 -10.96
C SER A 3 20.64 -22.12 -11.44
N LEU A 4 19.96 -22.66 -12.45
CA LEU A 4 18.72 -22.08 -12.99
C LEU A 4 17.57 -22.12 -11.97
N ARG A 5 17.45 -23.19 -11.19
CA ARG A 5 16.42 -23.32 -10.15
C ARG A 5 16.65 -22.34 -9.00
N VAL A 6 17.90 -22.16 -8.59
CA VAL A 6 18.29 -21.19 -7.57
C VAL A 6 17.97 -19.76 -8.03
N PHE A 7 18.24 -19.44 -9.30
CA PHE A 7 17.88 -18.15 -9.89
C PHE A 7 16.36 -17.88 -9.86
N PHE A 8 15.53 -18.87 -10.22
CA PHE A 8 14.08 -18.74 -10.14
C PHE A 8 13.56 -18.57 -8.70
N CYS A 9 14.20 -19.22 -7.72
CA CYS A 9 13.87 -19.00 -6.30
C CYS A 9 14.15 -17.55 -5.86
N PHE A 10 15.29 -16.97 -6.26
CA PHE A 10 15.62 -15.58 -5.94
C PHE A 10 14.68 -14.57 -6.63
N LEU A 11 14.27 -14.87 -7.87
CA LEU A 11 13.29 -14.05 -8.59
C LEU A 11 11.92 -14.08 -7.91
N ALA A 12 11.46 -15.26 -7.50
CA ALA A 12 10.19 -15.43 -6.79
C ALA A 12 10.15 -14.68 -5.46
N VAL A 13 11.25 -14.70 -4.70
CA VAL A 13 11.38 -13.92 -3.45
C VAL A 13 11.34 -12.41 -3.74
N SER A 14 12.02 -11.95 -4.79
CA SER A 14 12.06 -10.52 -5.13
C SER A 14 10.70 -9.96 -5.55
N VAL A 15 9.88 -10.75 -6.25
CA VAL A 15 8.53 -10.34 -6.68
C VAL A 15 7.55 -10.24 -5.50
N HIS A 16 7.72 -11.05 -4.45
CA HIS A 16 6.85 -10.99 -3.25
C HIS A 16 7.11 -9.76 -2.38
N VAL A 17 8.29 -9.14 -2.46
CA VAL A 17 8.64 -7.95 -1.64
C VAL A 17 8.09 -6.65 -2.25
N ALA A 18 7.78 -6.62 -3.54
CA ALA A 18 7.33 -5.41 -4.23
C ALA A 18 5.86 -5.04 -3.99
N SER A 19 5.04 -5.93 -3.44
CA SER A 19 3.60 -5.70 -3.24
C SER A 19 3.24 -4.88 -1.99
N GLY A 20 4.21 -4.53 -1.15
CA GLY A 20 3.97 -3.90 0.16
C GLY A 20 3.80 -2.38 0.18
N MET A 21 3.75 -1.69 -0.97
CA MET A 21 3.91 -0.22 -1.02
C MET A 21 2.67 0.58 -1.43
N TYR A 22 1.58 -0.06 -1.82
CA TYR A 22 0.37 0.66 -2.22
C TYR A 22 -0.62 0.76 -1.06
N ASP A 23 -0.88 1.98 -0.61
CA ASP A 23 -1.93 2.30 0.36
C ASP A 23 -3.00 3.14 -0.34
N PRO A 24 -4.17 2.57 -0.66
CA PRO A 24 -5.20 3.24 -1.46
C PRO A 24 -5.85 4.43 -0.75
N ASP A 25 -5.76 4.49 0.58
CA ASP A 25 -6.45 5.52 1.37
C ASP A 25 -5.51 6.70 1.71
N GLU A 26 -4.23 6.65 1.32
CA GLU A 26 -3.26 7.72 1.60
C GLU A 26 -3.62 9.02 0.86
N VAL A 27 -3.71 10.12 1.61
CA VAL A 27 -4.00 11.44 1.05
C VAL A 27 -2.70 12.14 0.65
N LEU A 28 -2.42 12.12 -0.66
CA LEU A 28 -1.17 12.65 -1.24
C LEU A 28 -1.14 14.18 -1.34
N ASP A 29 -2.26 14.81 -1.68
CA ASP A 29 -2.42 16.25 -1.82
C ASP A 29 -3.78 16.68 -1.24
N LEU A 30 -3.77 17.63 -0.30
CA LEU A 30 -4.97 18.11 0.37
C LEU A 30 -5.21 19.58 0.01
N PRO A 31 -6.28 19.88 -0.75
CA PRO A 31 -6.60 21.26 -1.14
C PRO A 31 -6.71 22.20 0.06
N GLY A 32 -6.14 23.40 -0.07
CA GLY A 32 -6.12 24.41 0.98
C GLY A 32 -4.94 24.28 1.95
N MET A 33 -4.14 23.22 1.86
CA MET A 33 -2.87 23.14 2.58
C MET A 33 -1.77 23.83 1.77
N SER A 34 -1.13 24.84 2.35
CA SER A 34 -0.04 25.60 1.70
C SER A 34 1.34 24.95 1.83
N PHE A 35 1.43 23.83 2.54
CA PHE A 35 2.67 23.10 2.80
C PHE A 35 2.44 21.60 2.71
N LYS A 36 3.50 20.83 2.46
CA LYS A 36 3.42 19.36 2.55
C LYS A 36 3.64 18.93 4.00
N PRO A 37 2.72 18.19 4.63
CA PRO A 37 2.88 17.75 6.00
C PRO A 37 4.05 16.75 6.09
N ASN A 38 4.72 16.73 7.25
CA ASN A 38 5.83 15.81 7.52
C ASN A 38 5.35 14.46 8.09
N TYR A 39 4.05 14.21 8.03
CA TYR A 39 3.39 12.97 8.41
C TYR A 39 2.52 12.48 7.25
N ARG A 40 2.23 11.18 7.26
CA ARG A 40 1.26 10.58 6.35
C ARG A 40 -0.13 10.69 6.95
N GLN A 41 -1.12 10.80 6.07
CA GLN A 41 -2.52 10.94 6.42
C GLN A 41 -3.34 10.06 5.48
N TRP A 42 -4.49 9.61 5.96
CA TRP A 42 -5.36 8.69 5.26
C TRP A 42 -6.80 9.18 5.35
N SER A 43 -7.58 8.90 4.31
CA SER A 43 -9.04 9.01 4.38
C SER A 43 -9.67 7.89 3.59
N GLY A 44 -10.51 7.11 4.26
CA GLY A 44 -11.02 5.86 3.73
C GLY A 44 -12.29 5.40 4.43
N TYR A 45 -12.60 4.11 4.30
CA TYR A 45 -13.79 3.51 4.90
C TYR A 45 -13.47 2.20 5.62
N LEU A 46 -13.83 2.12 6.90
CA LEU A 46 -13.78 0.89 7.68
C LEU A 46 -15.08 0.11 7.53
N LYS A 47 -14.99 -1.17 7.15
CA LYS A 47 -16.15 -2.07 7.10
C LYS A 47 -16.56 -2.47 8.51
N ALA A 48 -17.64 -1.88 9.03
CA ALA A 48 -18.13 -2.16 10.38
C ALA A 48 -19.07 -3.38 10.43
N SER A 49 -19.96 -3.51 9.44
CA SER A 49 -20.84 -4.68 9.29
C SER A 49 -21.35 -4.80 7.86
N SER A 50 -22.21 -5.77 7.57
CA SER A 50 -22.76 -5.97 6.23
C SER A 50 -23.42 -4.69 5.72
N GLY A 51 -22.87 -4.14 4.62
CA GLY A 51 -23.35 -2.90 4.00
C GLY A 51 -23.06 -1.61 4.79
N LYS A 52 -22.35 -1.67 5.93
CA LYS A 52 -22.00 -0.48 6.72
C LYS A 52 -20.51 -0.18 6.66
N PHE A 53 -20.21 1.04 6.21
CA PHE A 53 -18.86 1.56 6.03
C PHE A 53 -18.73 2.87 6.79
N LEU A 54 -17.79 2.93 7.73
CA LEU A 54 -17.52 4.10 8.55
C LEU A 54 -16.39 4.90 7.92
N HIS A 55 -16.64 6.15 7.58
CA HIS A 55 -15.62 7.06 7.07
C HIS A 55 -14.63 7.43 8.18
N TYR A 56 -13.36 7.59 7.83
CA TYR A 56 -12.30 8.09 8.70
C TYR A 56 -11.33 9.03 7.98
#